data_AF-A0A352XW30-F1
#
_entry.id   AF-A0A352XW30-F1
#
_cell.length_a   1.000
_cell.length_b   1.000
_cell.length_c   1.000
_cell.angle_alpha   90.00
_cell.angle_beta   90.00
_cell.angle_gamma   90.00
#
_symmetry.space_group_name_H-M   'P 1'
#
loop_
_entity.id
_entity.type
_entity.pdbx_description
1 polymer ?
#
loop_
_entity_poly.entity_id
_entity_poly.type
_entity_poly.pdbx_seq_one_letter_code
_entity_poly.pdbx_strand_id
1 'polypeptide(L)'
;PLIDLWSLSPKLSSAGENYLRYPIIERFLEELRPDQQQWKFVIRDEIDEHLLRELLNRYPLFMERRLPIILQPEGDLAISDYPAALAYLAERVRDSFWNDYFVRVLPQLHVIVWGRKKLV
;
A
#
# COMPACT_ATOMS: atom_id res chain seq x y z
N PRO A 1 19.62 -15.69 -2.60
CA PRO A 1 19.31 -14.62 -1.63
C PRO A 1 18.60 -15.27 -0.43
N LEU A 2 18.76 -14.74 0.79
CA LEU A 2 18.10 -15.31 1.98
C LEU A 2 16.61 -14.95 2.10
N ILE A 3 16.15 -13.96 1.34
CA ILE A 3 14.77 -13.47 1.31
C ILE A 3 14.28 -13.53 -0.14
N ASP A 4 13.17 -14.23 -0.36
CA ASP A 4 12.56 -14.38 -1.68
C ASP A 4 11.69 -13.17 -2.05
N LEU A 5 10.95 -12.62 -1.07
CA LEU A 5 10.04 -11.49 -1.27
C LEU A 5 10.07 -10.51 -0.09
N TRP A 6 10.35 -9.24 -0.38
CA TRP A 6 10.24 -8.14 0.56
C TRP A 6 8.87 -7.48 0.47
N SER A 7 8.15 -7.45 1.58
CA SER A 7 6.90 -6.68 1.69
C SER A 7 7.16 -5.34 2.38
N LEU A 8 7.28 -4.29 1.59
CA LEU A 8 7.64 -2.95 2.05
C LEU A 8 6.36 -2.15 2.35
N SER A 9 6.26 -1.52 3.52
CA SER A 9 5.07 -0.75 3.89
C SER A 9 5.41 0.65 4.40
N PRO A 10 5.76 1.57 3.48
CA PRO A 10 5.95 2.98 3.83
C PRO A 10 4.69 3.54 4.48
N LYS A 11 4.87 4.36 5.52
CA LYS A 11 3.76 5.00 6.24
C LYS A 11 3.45 6.35 5.60
N LEU A 12 2.21 6.50 5.17
CA LEU A 12 1.65 7.77 4.68
C LEU A 12 1.27 8.65 5.90
N SER A 13 1.04 9.95 5.67
CA SER A 13 0.96 10.97 6.73
C SER A 13 -0.16 10.76 7.74
N SER A 14 -1.19 9.95 7.44
CA SER A 14 -2.22 9.58 8.41
C SER A 14 -1.68 8.85 9.64
N ALA A 15 -0.42 8.38 9.59
CA ALA A 15 0.31 7.81 10.71
C ALA A 15 0.95 8.83 11.69
N GLY A 16 0.82 10.14 11.44
CA GLY A 16 1.53 11.22 12.17
C GLY A 16 2.77 11.71 11.41
N GLU A 17 3.48 12.73 11.93
CA GLU A 17 4.62 13.44 11.32
C GLU A 17 5.43 12.69 10.23
N ASN A 18 5.49 13.26 9.01
CA ASN A 18 6.45 12.99 7.91
C ASN A 18 7.27 11.66 7.97
N TYR A 19 6.60 10.51 8.07
CA TYR A 19 7.25 9.20 8.20
C TYR A 19 7.85 8.65 6.90
N LEU A 20 7.64 9.32 5.76
CA LEU A 20 8.20 8.88 4.48
C LEU A 20 9.72 9.01 4.48
N ARG A 21 10.40 7.86 4.63
CA ARG A 21 11.86 7.76 4.56
C ARG A 21 12.31 7.54 3.12
N TYR A 22 12.35 8.62 2.34
CA TYR A 22 12.73 8.58 0.92
C TYR A 22 14.04 7.81 0.64
N PRO A 23 15.14 8.00 1.41
CA PRO A 23 16.38 7.26 1.15
C PRO A 23 16.23 5.74 1.31
N ILE A 24 15.32 5.28 2.17
CA ILE A 24 15.05 3.84 2.34
C ILE A 24 14.23 3.32 1.17
N ILE A 25 13.24 4.10 0.71
CA ILE A 25 12.43 3.75 -0.46
C ILE A 25 13.33 3.62 -1.70
N GLU A 26 14.17 4.62 -1.94
CA GLU A 26 15.14 4.66 -3.06
C GLU A 26 16.05 3.44 -3.05
N ARG A 27 16.63 3.12 -1.89
CA ARG A 27 17.48 1.94 -1.74
C ARG A 27 16.79 0.64 -2.17
N PHE A 28 15.55 0.42 -1.75
CA PHE A 28 14.81 -0.79 -2.14
C PHE A 28 14.42 -0.79 -3.63
N LEU A 29 14.06 0.37 -4.19
CA LEU A 29 13.78 0.52 -5.62
C LEU A 29 15.01 0.22 -6.49
N GLU A 30 16.20 0.59 -6.01
CA GLU A 30 17.47 0.39 -6.72
C GLU A 30 18.02 -1.04 -6.57
N GLU A 31 18.02 -1.58 -5.35
CA GLU A 31 18.71 -2.84 -5.04
C GLU A 31 17.88 -4.11 -5.36
N LEU A 32 16.54 -4.03 -5.29
CA LEU A 32 15.68 -5.20 -5.47
C LEU A 32 15.16 -5.31 -6.90
N ARG A 33 15.08 -6.55 -7.40
CA ARG A 33 14.37 -6.84 -8.66
C ARG A 33 12.85 -6.77 -8.46
N PRO A 34 12.05 -6.59 -9.53
CA PRO A 34 10.59 -6.52 -9.43
C PRO A 34 9.94 -7.76 -8.80
N ASP A 35 10.49 -8.96 -9.07
CA ASP A 35 10.00 -10.24 -8.53
C ASP A 35 10.28 -10.43 -7.03
N GLN A 36 11.16 -9.61 -6.45
CA GLN A 36 11.59 -9.71 -5.06
C GLN A 36 10.94 -8.70 -4.13
N GLN A 37 10.00 -7.88 -4.63
CA GLN A 37 9.41 -6.80 -3.84
C GLN A 37 7.91 -6.64 -4.09
N GLN A 38 7.21 -6.27 -3.03
CA GLN A 38 5.84 -5.77 -3.10
C GLN A 38 5.68 -4.59 -2.15
N TRP A 39 4.89 -3.61 -2.55
CA TRP A 39 4.72 -2.35 -1.83
C TRP A 39 3.30 -2.23 -1.32
N LYS A 40 3.16 -2.20 0.01
CA LYS A 40 1.88 -2.26 0.70
C LYS A 40 1.58 -0.93 1.37
N PHE A 41 0.51 -0.28 0.94
CA PHE A 41 0.04 0.98 1.50
C PHE A 41 -1.30 0.77 2.19
N VAL A 42 -1.39 1.29 3.41
CA VAL A 42 -2.65 1.35 4.16
C VAL A 42 -3.26 2.71 3.84
N ILE A 43 -4.49 2.71 3.31
CA ILE A 43 -5.21 3.92 2.90
C ILE A 43 -6.37 4.13 3.86
N ARG A 44 -6.33 5.24 4.60
CA ARG A 44 -7.40 5.66 5.49
C ARG A 44 -8.44 6.49 4.78
N ASP A 45 -7.98 7.45 3.98
CA ASP A 45 -8.78 8.50 3.40
C ASP A 45 -8.15 9.03 2.10
N GLU A 46 -8.74 10.07 1.55
CA GLU A 46 -8.32 10.72 0.31
C GLU A 46 -6.95 11.41 0.44
N ILE A 47 -6.53 11.79 1.65
CA ILE A 47 -5.22 12.42 1.88
C ILE A 47 -4.13 11.36 1.71
N ASP A 48 -4.31 10.17 2.27
CA ASP A 48 -3.40 9.06 2.05
C ASP A 48 -3.32 8.68 0.58
N GLU A 49 -4.46 8.59 -0.11
CA GLU A 49 -4.46 8.30 -1.54
C GLU A 49 -3.70 9.37 -2.33
N HIS A 50 -3.95 10.66 -2.05
CA HIS A 50 -3.27 11.76 -2.72
C HIS A 50 -1.74 11.68 -2.54
N LEU A 51 -1.27 11.47 -1.30
CA LEU A 51 0.16 11.33 -1.01
C LEU A 51 0.78 10.10 -1.67
N LEU A 52 0.02 9.00 -1.78
CA LEU A 52 0.48 7.85 -2.53
C LEU A 52 0.63 8.19 -4.01
N ARG A 53 -0.33 8.90 -4.62
CA ARG A 53 -0.20 9.33 -6.02
C ARG A 53 1.04 10.22 -6.21
N GLU A 54 1.31 11.15 -5.30
CA GLU A 54 2.53 11.97 -5.32
C GLU A 54 3.81 11.13 -5.22
N LEU A 55 3.83 10.14 -4.32
CA LEU A 55 4.96 9.22 -4.18
C LEU A 55 5.21 8.42 -5.47
N LEU A 56 4.15 7.89 -6.08
CA LEU A 56 4.24 7.12 -7.32
C LEU A 56 4.71 7.99 -8.49
N ASN A 57 4.21 9.23 -8.61
CA ASN A 57 4.69 10.18 -9.61
C ASN A 57 6.16 10.57 -9.41
N ARG A 58 6.63 10.65 -8.15
CA ARG A 58 8.04 10.93 -7.85
C ARG A 58 8.98 9.81 -8.29
N TYR A 59 8.51 8.56 -8.25
CA TYR A 59 9.31 7.38 -8.55
C TYR A 59 8.71 6.60 -9.72
N PRO A 60 8.97 7.00 -10.98
CA PRO A 60 8.38 6.37 -12.17
C PRO A 60 8.72 4.88 -12.30
N LEU A 61 9.77 4.40 -11.61
CA LEU A 61 10.13 2.99 -11.49
C LEU A 61 8.96 2.08 -11.10
N PHE A 62 7.99 2.57 -10.31
CA PHE A 62 6.77 1.80 -9.99
C PHE A 62 6.00 1.39 -11.23
N MET A 63 5.82 2.33 -12.17
CA MET A 63 5.14 2.11 -13.45
C MET A 63 6.05 1.34 -14.41
N GLU A 64 7.27 1.82 -14.63
CA GLU A 64 8.22 1.28 -15.63
C GLU A 64 8.52 -0.21 -15.39
N ARG A 65 8.66 -0.60 -14.12
CA ARG A 65 8.97 -1.98 -13.73
C ARG A 65 7.73 -2.78 -13.33
N ARG A 66 6.53 -2.20 -13.44
CA ARG A 66 5.25 -2.79 -12.99
C ARG A 66 5.34 -3.36 -11.58
N LEU A 67 5.89 -2.59 -10.64
CA LEU A 67 6.11 -3.06 -9.27
C LEU A 67 4.76 -3.39 -8.60
N PRO A 68 4.62 -4.54 -7.91
CA PRO A 68 3.37 -4.90 -7.25
C PRO A 68 3.01 -3.91 -6.14
N ILE A 69 1.87 -3.24 -6.28
CA ILE A 69 1.31 -2.34 -5.27
C ILE A 69 0.08 -3.01 -4.65
N ILE A 70 0.02 -3.06 -3.33
CA ILE A 70 -1.11 -3.56 -2.56
C ILE A 70 -1.68 -2.40 -1.74
N LEU A 71 -2.94 -2.07 -1.99
CA LEU A 71 -3.69 -1.13 -1.16
C LEU A 71 -4.57 -1.93 -0.19
N GLN A 72 -4.58 -1.51 1.08
CA GLN A 72 -5.45 -2.08 2.10
C GLN A 72 -6.18 -0.94 2.83
N PRO A 73 -7.44 -1.13 3.22
CA PRO A 73 -8.08 -0.15 4.09
C PRO A 73 -7.39 -0.14 5.46
N GLU A 74 -7.40 1.01 6.12
CA GLU A 74 -6.95 1.15 7.51
C GLU A 74 -7.84 0.27 8.41
N GLY A 75 -7.22 -0.69 9.09
CA GLY A 75 -7.94 -1.75 9.79
C GLY A 75 -8.69 -1.24 11.01
N ASP A 76 -8.15 -0.26 11.73
CA ASP A 76 -8.76 0.26 12.95
C ASP A 76 -10.07 1.02 12.69
N LEU A 77 -10.11 1.82 11.62
CA LEU A 77 -11.28 2.55 11.16
C LEU A 77 -12.22 1.66 10.35
N ALA A 78 -11.69 0.70 9.58
CA ALA A 78 -12.50 -0.20 8.80
C ALA A 78 -13.25 -1.23 9.65
N ILE A 79 -12.88 -1.48 10.92
CA ILE A 79 -13.57 -2.50 11.74
C ILE A 79 -15.07 -2.21 11.92
N SER A 80 -15.50 -0.96 11.93
CA SER A 80 -16.94 -0.66 12.04
C SER A 80 -17.74 -1.13 10.84
N ASP A 81 -17.15 -1.08 9.63
CA ASP A 81 -17.74 -1.61 8.40
C ASP A 81 -16.64 -1.93 7.36
N TYR A 82 -16.03 -3.10 7.51
CA TYR A 82 -14.88 -3.50 6.70
C TYR A 82 -15.25 -3.70 5.23
N PRO A 83 -16.40 -4.33 4.90
CA PRO A 83 -16.88 -4.41 3.53
C PRO A 83 -17.04 -3.03 2.87
N ALA A 84 -17.63 -2.05 3.56
CA ALA A 84 -17.78 -0.70 3.01
C ALA A 84 -16.43 -0.01 2.77
N ALA A 85 -15.49 -0.12 3.71
CA ALA A 85 -14.14 0.43 3.55
C ALA A 85 -13.38 -0.20 2.38
N LEU A 86 -13.50 -1.53 2.21
CA LEU A 86 -12.89 -2.24 1.09
C LEU A 86 -13.55 -1.86 -0.24
N ALA A 87 -14.88 -1.76 -0.29
CA ALA A 87 -15.63 -1.34 -1.47
C ALA A 87 -15.28 0.08 -1.88
N TYR A 88 -15.19 1.01 -0.91
CA TYR A 88 -14.75 2.37 -1.16
C TYR A 88 -13.38 2.40 -1.83
N LEU A 89 -12.38 1.72 -1.26
CA LEU A 89 -11.04 1.67 -1.84
C LEU A 89 -11.01 0.98 -3.21
N ALA A 90 -11.81 -0.06 -3.41
CA ALA A 90 -11.95 -0.73 -4.70
C ALA A 90 -12.54 0.18 -5.79
N GLU A 91 -13.51 1.04 -5.45
CA GLU A 91 -14.04 2.03 -6.40
C GLU A 91 -13.01 3.14 -6.69
N ARG A 92 -12.22 3.58 -5.71
CA ARG A 92 -11.18 4.60 -5.91
C ARG A 92 -10.10 4.17 -6.90
N VAL A 93 -9.70 2.89 -6.88
CA VAL A 93 -8.69 2.38 -7.84
C VAL A 93 -9.19 2.23 -9.28
N ARG A 94 -10.47 2.50 -9.55
CA ARG A 94 -11.01 2.54 -10.92
C ARG A 94 -10.68 3.84 -11.66
N ASP A 95 -10.21 4.85 -10.95
CA ASP A 95 -9.72 6.09 -11.54
C ASP A 95 -8.59 5.80 -12.54
N SER A 96 -8.57 6.53 -13.67
CA SER A 96 -7.67 6.24 -14.79
C SER A 96 -6.19 6.35 -14.44
N PHE A 97 -5.85 7.08 -13.37
CA PHE A 97 -4.49 7.14 -12.84
C PHE A 97 -3.90 5.74 -12.59
N TRP A 98 -4.71 4.80 -12.12
CA TRP A 98 -4.24 3.48 -11.70
C TRP A 98 -3.99 2.51 -12.85
N ASN A 99 -4.44 2.83 -14.08
CA ASN A 99 -4.33 1.94 -15.25
C ASN A 99 -2.88 1.60 -15.60
N ASP A 100 -1.95 2.50 -15.30
CA ASP A 100 -0.53 2.33 -15.61
C ASP A 100 0.24 1.59 -14.49
N TYR A 101 -0.41 1.32 -13.36
CA TYR A 101 0.21 0.71 -12.19
C TYR A 101 -0.25 -0.74 -11.97
N PHE A 102 0.64 -1.58 -11.43
CA PHE A 102 0.28 -2.95 -11.05
C PHE A 102 -0.33 -3.00 -9.64
N VAL A 103 -1.52 -2.41 -9.51
CA VAL A 103 -2.22 -2.25 -8.23
C VAL A 103 -3.20 -3.40 -7.94
N ARG A 104 -3.29 -3.80 -6.67
CA ARG A 104 -4.30 -4.71 -6.14
C ARG A 104 -4.88 -4.14 -4.85
N VAL A 105 -6.20 -4.18 -4.71
CA VAL A 105 -6.88 -3.89 -3.44
C VAL A 105 -7.11 -5.22 -2.73
N LEU A 106 -6.52 -5.40 -1.54
CA LEU A 106 -6.61 -6.64 -0.78
C LEU A 106 -7.09 -6.37 0.65
N PRO A 107 -8.02 -7.18 1.19
CA PRO A 107 -8.39 -7.07 2.58
C PRO A 107 -7.26 -7.55 3.50
N GLN A 108 -7.29 -7.08 4.75
CA GLN A 108 -6.57 -7.70 5.85
C GLN A 108 -7.40 -8.89 6.35
N LEU A 109 -7.23 -10.05 5.71
CA LEU A 109 -8.04 -11.25 6.02
C LEU A 109 -8.05 -11.61 7.51
N HIS A 110 -6.93 -11.43 8.22
CA HIS A 110 -6.88 -11.72 9.65
C HIS A 110 -7.80 -10.82 10.49
N VAL A 111 -8.01 -9.56 10.09
CA VAL A 111 -8.95 -8.63 10.74
C VAL A 111 -10.39 -9.08 10.49
N ILE A 112 -10.71 -9.53 9.26
CA ILE A 112 -12.03 -10.06 8.92
C ILE A 112 -12.33 -11.33 9.71
N VAL A 113 -11.38 -12.26 9.80
CA VAL A 113 -11.62 -13.59 10.40
C VAL A 113 -11.55 -13.56 11.92
N TRP A 114 -10.60 -12.82 12.50
CA TRP A 114 -10.31 -12.87 13.94
C TRP A 114 -10.37 -11.51 14.65
N GLY A 115 -10.78 -10.44 13.96
CA GLY A 115 -10.71 -9.09 14.50
C GLY A 115 -9.27 -8.69 14.87
N ARG A 116 -9.11 -7.93 15.96
CA ARG A 116 -7.80 -7.50 16.47
C ARG A 116 -7.10 -8.51 17.38
N LYS A 117 -7.47 -9.80 17.30
CA LYS A 117 -6.88 -10.81 18.19
C LYS A 117 -5.39 -10.94 17.89
N LYS A 118 -4.55 -10.50 18.84
CA LYS A 118 -3.13 -10.82 18.82
C LYS A 118 -2.99 -12.28 19.24
N LEU A 119 -2.41 -13.10 18.35
CA LEU A 119 -1.91 -14.40 18.76
C LEU A 119 -0.64 -14.12 19.55
N VAL A 120 -0.74 -14.27 20.88
CA VAL A 120 0.40 -14.25 21.80
C VAL A 120 0.92 -15.69 21.89
#